data_AF-A0A7W0K2H7-F1
#
_entry.id   AF-A0A7W0K2H7-F1
#
_cell.length_a   1.000
_cell.length_b   1.000
_cell.length_c   1.000
_cell.angle_alpha   90.00
_cell.angle_beta   90.00
_cell.angle_gamma   90.00
#
_symmetry.space_group_name_H-M   'P 1'
#
loop_
_entity.id
_entity.type
_entity.pdbx_description
1 polymer ?
#
loop_
_entity_poly.entity_id
_entity_poly.type
_entity_poly.pdbx_seq_one_letter_code
_entity_poly.pdbx_strand_id
1 'polypeptide(L)'
;MQELEGRRALVVRGGWEGHCPVDATTDVFIPFLREHGYTVAVHDDLDVYADAAELARTDLILQCYTQGTATDEQVSTLCAAVTAGTGFAGWHGGIVDSFRASPEYLHMTGGQWAAHLAVAVVSQPELVQWRAASVAVETASERTRGVAVADLLTTDDPPAPNCQIAVGVDVDAFTELFLQRIRSLS
;
A
#
# COMPACT_ATOMS: atom_id res chain seq x y z
N MET A 1 -23.84 2.91 -24.00
CA MET A 1 -22.39 3.03 -24.20
C MET A 1 -22.05 4.43 -23.74
N GLN A 2 -21.60 4.60 -22.50
CA GLN A 2 -21.21 5.91 -21.97
C GLN A 2 -19.80 6.22 -22.51
N GLU A 3 -19.61 7.40 -23.09
CA GLU A 3 -18.33 7.89 -23.57
C GLU A 3 -17.30 7.83 -22.43
N LEU A 4 -16.20 7.10 -22.66
CA LEU A 4 -15.07 6.96 -21.73
C LEU A 4 -14.07 8.13 -21.86
N GLU A 5 -14.44 9.20 -22.56
CA GLU A 5 -13.56 10.36 -22.74
C GLU A 5 -13.65 11.31 -21.54
N GLY A 6 -12.54 11.43 -20.79
CA GLY A 6 -12.38 12.51 -19.80
C GLY A 6 -12.14 12.09 -18.35
N ARG A 7 -11.89 10.81 -18.06
CA ARG A 7 -11.50 10.40 -16.69
C ARG A 7 -10.12 10.94 -16.34
N ARG A 8 -9.91 11.34 -15.09
CA ARG A 8 -8.66 11.96 -14.60
C ARG A 8 -7.91 11.02 -13.67
N ALA A 9 -6.66 10.74 -14.01
CA ALA A 9 -5.74 10.03 -13.13
C ALA A 9 -4.64 10.98 -12.62
N LEU A 10 -4.40 10.95 -11.32
CA LEU A 10 -3.35 11.69 -10.65
C LEU A 10 -2.26 10.71 -10.22
N VAL A 11 -1.07 10.80 -10.81
CA VAL A 11 0.10 10.04 -10.38
C VAL A 11 0.88 10.90 -9.38
N VAL A 12 1.00 10.43 -8.14
CA VAL A 12 1.78 11.09 -7.10
C VAL A 12 2.97 10.21 -6.78
N ARG A 13 4.18 10.70 -7.05
CA ARG A 13 5.40 9.89 -6.99
C ARG A 13 6.55 10.59 -6.29
N GLY A 14 7.42 9.80 -5.67
CA GLY A 14 8.62 10.31 -5.01
C GLY A 14 9.06 9.43 -3.86
N GLY A 15 9.70 10.06 -2.87
CA GLY A 15 10.23 9.35 -1.72
C GLY A 15 11.64 8.80 -1.96
N TRP A 16 11.91 7.56 -1.52
CA TRP A 16 13.25 6.98 -1.62
C TRP A 16 13.61 6.58 -3.05
N GLU A 17 14.67 7.18 -3.60
CA GLU A 17 15.17 6.92 -4.96
C GLU A 17 15.55 5.44 -5.20
N GLY A 18 15.93 4.70 -4.15
CA GLY A 18 16.23 3.27 -4.25
C GLY A 18 15.02 2.40 -4.67
N HIS A 19 13.79 2.94 -4.58
CA HIS A 19 12.58 2.31 -5.11
C HIS A 19 12.20 2.80 -6.51
N CYS A 20 13.04 3.63 -7.14
CA CYS A 20 12.91 4.11 -8.51
C CYS A 20 11.49 4.59 -8.87
N PRO A 21 10.95 5.63 -8.19
CA PRO A 21 9.54 6.03 -8.30
C PRO A 21 9.12 6.55 -9.68
N VAL A 22 10.06 6.82 -10.58
CA VAL A 22 9.84 7.41 -11.92
C VAL A 22 9.97 6.33 -13.00
N ASP A 23 11.18 6.15 -13.56
CA ASP A 23 11.41 5.41 -14.81
C ASP A 23 10.98 3.94 -14.74
N ALA A 24 11.37 3.25 -13.67
CA ALA A 24 11.15 1.81 -13.50
C ALA A 24 9.80 1.46 -12.87
N THR A 25 8.99 2.45 -12.49
CA THR A 25 7.71 2.22 -11.80
C THR A 25 6.57 3.05 -12.37
N THR A 26 6.46 4.35 -12.12
CA THR A 26 5.28 5.10 -12.57
C THR A 26 5.24 5.31 -14.08
N ASP A 27 6.38 5.55 -14.73
CA ASP A 27 6.44 5.81 -16.17
C ASP A 27 6.01 4.61 -17.02
N VAL A 28 6.13 3.38 -16.51
CA VAL A 28 5.60 2.19 -17.21
C VAL A 28 4.07 2.05 -17.13
N PHE A 29 3.40 2.68 -16.16
CA PHE A 29 1.93 2.63 -16.04
C PHE A 29 1.23 3.83 -16.69
N ILE A 30 1.90 4.97 -16.86
CA ILE A 30 1.31 6.17 -17.49
C ILE A 30 0.78 5.88 -18.92
N PRO A 31 1.49 5.16 -19.80
CA PRO A 31 0.97 4.80 -21.12
C PRO A 31 -0.31 3.97 -21.02
N PHE A 32 -0.33 2.97 -20.12
CA PHE A 32 -1.50 2.13 -19.88
C PHE A 32 -2.71 2.96 -19.45
N LEU A 33 -2.55 3.89 -18.50
CA LEU A 33 -3.64 4.78 -18.08
C LEU A 33 -4.18 5.61 -19.25
N ARG A 34 -3.30 6.19 -20.07
CA ARG A 34 -3.69 6.99 -21.24
C ARG A 34 -4.43 6.16 -22.29
N GLU A 35 -3.93 4.96 -22.59
CA GLU A 35 -4.58 4.02 -23.52
C GLU A 35 -5.99 3.61 -23.06
N HIS A 36 -6.25 3.66 -21.75
CA HIS A 36 -7.55 3.37 -21.14
C HIS A 36 -8.43 4.61 -20.91
N GLY A 37 -8.10 5.74 -21.56
CA GLY A 37 -8.95 6.93 -21.60
C GLY A 37 -8.74 7.93 -20.45
N TYR A 38 -7.69 7.76 -19.64
CA TYR A 38 -7.37 8.73 -18.60
C TYR A 38 -6.54 9.91 -19.14
N THR A 39 -6.92 11.13 -18.75
CA THR A 39 -6.01 12.27 -18.72
C THR A 39 -5.15 12.16 -17.47
N VAL A 40 -3.83 12.09 -17.64
CA VAL A 40 -2.88 11.84 -16.55
C VAL A 40 -2.14 13.12 -16.16
N ALA A 41 -2.27 13.53 -14.89
CA ALA A 41 -1.41 14.51 -14.24
C ALA A 41 -0.37 13.80 -13.38
N VAL A 42 0.86 14.31 -13.34
CA VAL A 42 1.97 13.73 -12.57
C VAL A 42 2.51 14.79 -11.62
N HIS A 43 2.64 14.43 -10.35
CA HIS A 43 3.24 15.25 -9.31
C HIS A 43 4.40 14.51 -8.66
N ASP A 44 5.55 15.17 -8.58
CA ASP A 44 6.79 14.65 -7.98
C ASP A 44 6.92 15.04 -6.48
N ASP A 45 5.85 15.62 -5.91
CA ASP A 45 5.73 16.05 -4.52
C ASP A 45 4.31 15.77 -3.97
N LEU A 46 4.06 16.17 -2.72
CA LEU A 46 2.82 15.93 -2.00
C LEU A 46 1.90 17.17 -1.94
N ASP A 47 2.26 18.29 -2.56
CA ASP A 47 1.51 19.55 -2.42
C ASP A 47 0.10 19.43 -2.99
N VAL A 48 -0.08 18.56 -4.01
CA VAL A 48 -1.40 18.26 -4.58
C VAL A 48 -2.37 17.64 -3.55
N TYR A 49 -1.86 17.03 -2.48
CA TYR A 49 -2.71 16.52 -1.41
C TYR A 49 -3.29 17.61 -0.52
N ALA A 50 -2.85 18.86 -0.63
CA ALA A 50 -3.55 20.00 -0.02
C ALA A 50 -4.64 20.61 -0.95
N ASP A 51 -4.70 20.21 -2.23
CA ASP A 51 -5.68 20.74 -3.18
C ASP A 51 -6.94 19.86 -3.24
N ALA A 52 -7.87 20.13 -2.32
CA ALA A 52 -9.17 19.44 -2.26
C ALA A 52 -9.96 19.51 -3.58
N ALA A 53 -9.82 20.60 -4.35
CA ALA A 53 -10.57 20.77 -5.59
C ALA A 53 -9.98 19.92 -6.71
N GLU A 54 -8.65 19.75 -6.77
CA GLU A 54 -8.01 18.82 -7.70
C GLU A 54 -8.35 17.37 -7.36
N LEU A 55 -8.28 16.99 -6.07
CA LEU A 55 -8.62 15.62 -5.65
C LEU A 55 -10.10 15.29 -5.90
N ALA A 56 -11.01 16.23 -5.68
CA ALA A 56 -12.44 16.03 -5.96
C ALA A 56 -12.77 15.84 -7.45
N ARG A 57 -11.89 16.30 -8.36
CA ARG A 57 -12.01 16.05 -9.82
C ARG A 57 -11.27 14.80 -10.28
N THR A 58 -10.54 14.14 -9.39
CA THR A 58 -9.70 12.98 -9.72
C THR A 58 -10.50 11.69 -9.58
N ASP A 59 -10.55 10.89 -10.64
CA ASP A 59 -11.19 9.58 -10.63
C ASP A 59 -10.28 8.51 -10.00
N LEU A 60 -8.96 8.63 -10.20
CA LEU A 60 -7.97 7.66 -9.73
C LEU A 60 -6.69 8.37 -9.29
N ILE A 61 -6.23 8.09 -8.07
CA ILE A 61 -4.89 8.42 -7.61
C ILE A 61 -4.02 7.17 -7.73
N LEU A 62 -2.94 7.26 -8.51
CA LEU A 62 -1.87 6.26 -8.55
C LEU A 62 -0.72 6.74 -7.65
N GLN A 63 -0.70 6.21 -6.43
CA GLN A 63 0.27 6.54 -5.38
C GLN A 63 1.54 5.70 -5.51
N CYS A 64 2.69 6.37 -5.57
CA CYS A 64 4.02 5.77 -5.52
C CYS A 64 4.99 6.64 -4.70
N TYR A 65 4.81 6.70 -3.38
CA TYR A 65 5.63 7.57 -2.53
C TYR A 65 6.19 6.80 -1.33
N THR A 66 7.48 6.47 -1.33
CA THR A 66 8.05 5.59 -0.27
C THR A 66 8.75 6.39 0.82
N GLN A 67 8.63 6.00 2.09
CA GLN A 67 9.26 6.65 3.25
C GLN A 67 8.95 8.15 3.42
N GLY A 68 7.95 8.67 2.71
CA GLY A 68 7.55 10.07 2.79
C GLY A 68 6.79 10.41 4.07
N THR A 69 6.85 11.69 4.46
CA THR A 69 6.00 12.27 5.49
C THR A 69 5.04 13.26 4.82
N ALA A 70 3.76 13.17 5.17
CA ALA A 70 2.73 14.13 4.76
C ALA A 70 2.27 14.94 5.98
N THR A 71 1.75 16.14 5.74
CA THR A 71 1.08 16.93 6.78
C THR A 71 -0.29 16.34 7.11
N ASP A 72 -0.84 16.68 8.28
CA ASP A 72 -2.19 16.25 8.66
C ASP A 72 -3.24 16.75 7.66
N GLU A 73 -3.07 17.97 7.12
CA GLU A 73 -3.95 18.52 6.08
C GLU A 73 -3.89 17.71 4.78
N GLN A 74 -2.70 17.35 4.32
CA GLN A 74 -2.51 16.51 3.13
C GLN A 74 -3.18 15.14 3.31
N VAL A 75 -2.97 14.50 4.46
CA VAL A 75 -3.58 13.21 4.75
C VAL A 75 -5.10 13.32 4.82
N SER A 76 -5.63 14.30 5.55
CA SER A 76 -7.07 14.43 5.75
C SER A 76 -7.79 14.72 4.43
N THR A 77 -7.21 15.56 3.58
CA THR A 77 -7.77 15.87 2.26
C THR A 77 -7.73 14.65 1.33
N LEU A 78 -6.64 13.89 1.33
CA LEU A 78 -6.53 12.62 0.61
C LEU A 78 -7.60 11.62 1.08
N CYS A 79 -7.72 11.41 2.40
CA CYS A 79 -8.67 10.47 2.98
C CYS A 79 -10.13 10.89 2.69
N ALA A 80 -10.42 12.19 2.72
CA ALA A 80 -11.72 12.72 2.35
C ALA A 80 -12.06 12.45 0.87
N ALA A 81 -11.12 12.63 -0.05
CA ALA A 81 -11.32 12.33 -1.46
C ALA A 81 -11.58 10.83 -1.71
N VAL A 82 -10.79 9.94 -1.09
CA VAL A 82 -11.00 8.50 -1.18
C VAL A 82 -12.35 8.08 -0.58
N THR A 83 -12.72 8.64 0.56
CA THR A 83 -14.03 8.43 1.19
C THR A 83 -15.19 8.90 0.30
N ALA A 84 -14.99 9.98 -0.46
CA ALA A 84 -15.95 10.52 -1.40
C ALA A 84 -16.05 9.72 -2.73
N GLY A 85 -15.17 8.74 -2.94
CA GLY A 85 -15.22 7.81 -4.07
C GLY A 85 -14.09 7.93 -5.09
N THR A 86 -13.09 8.78 -4.85
CA THR A 86 -11.85 8.77 -5.67
C THR A 86 -11.15 7.42 -5.51
N GLY A 87 -10.84 6.76 -6.62
CA GLY A 87 -10.07 5.51 -6.60
C GLY A 87 -8.66 5.76 -6.08
N PHE A 88 -8.12 4.83 -5.29
CA PHE A 88 -6.75 4.90 -4.75
C PHE A 88 -6.03 3.58 -5.02
N ALA A 89 -4.93 3.64 -5.77
CA ALA A 89 -4.15 2.48 -6.18
C ALA A 89 -2.65 2.76 -6.15
N GLY A 90 -1.85 1.70 -6.15
CA GLY A 90 -0.39 1.77 -6.01
C GLY A 90 0.15 0.41 -5.57
N TRP A 91 1.44 0.31 -5.30
CA TRP A 91 2.09 -0.97 -5.02
C TRP A 91 2.98 -0.91 -3.78
N HIS A 92 2.85 -1.93 -2.93
CA HIS A 92 3.78 -2.23 -1.84
C HIS A 92 4.23 -0.97 -1.08
N GLY A 93 5.53 -0.63 -1.13
CA GLY A 93 6.07 0.54 -0.43
C GLY A 93 5.56 1.88 -0.95
N GLY A 94 5.06 1.95 -2.18
CA GLY A 94 4.40 3.14 -2.70
C GLY A 94 3.20 3.58 -1.86
N ILE A 95 2.52 2.64 -1.18
CA ILE A 95 1.36 2.88 -0.31
C ILE A 95 1.69 2.60 1.16
N VAL A 96 2.02 1.35 1.51
CA VAL A 96 2.07 0.96 2.93
C VAL A 96 3.35 1.41 3.63
N ASP A 97 4.34 1.88 2.86
CA ASP A 97 5.58 2.46 3.38
C ASP A 97 5.54 4.00 3.43
N SER A 98 4.42 4.61 3.02
CA SER A 98 4.16 6.06 3.10
C SER A 98 3.58 6.45 4.46
N PHE A 99 3.91 7.65 4.94
CA PHE A 99 3.19 8.34 6.01
C PHE A 99 2.99 7.50 7.28
N ARG A 100 4.02 6.71 7.64
CA ARG A 100 3.98 5.71 8.72
C ARG A 100 3.56 6.25 10.09
N ALA A 101 3.65 7.56 10.30
CA ALA A 101 3.27 8.24 11.54
C ALA A 101 1.81 8.75 11.56
N SER A 102 1.02 8.52 10.49
CA SER A 102 -0.36 9.00 10.38
C SER A 102 -1.39 7.88 10.59
N PRO A 103 -2.07 7.83 11.75
CA PRO A 103 -3.11 6.83 12.01
C PRO A 103 -4.28 6.91 11.02
N GLU A 104 -4.62 8.11 10.54
CA GLU A 104 -5.70 8.32 9.58
C GLU A 104 -5.36 7.68 8.22
N TYR A 105 -4.13 7.91 7.74
CA TYR A 105 -3.65 7.27 6.51
C TYR A 105 -3.60 5.75 6.64
N LEU A 106 -3.07 5.23 7.75
CA LEU A 106 -3.00 3.79 8.02
C LEU A 106 -4.39 3.15 8.14
N HIS A 107 -5.37 3.90 8.65
CA HIS A 107 -6.76 3.46 8.67
C HIS A 107 -7.34 3.37 7.25
N MET A 108 -7.08 4.37 6.40
CA MET A 108 -7.52 4.38 5.01
C MET A 108 -6.89 3.23 4.20
N THR A 109 -5.59 2.98 4.35
CA THR A 109 -4.88 1.95 3.58
C THR A 109 -5.04 0.54 4.15
N GLY A 110 -5.44 0.41 5.42
CA GLY A 110 -5.62 -0.86 6.10
C GLY A 110 -4.33 -1.66 6.30
N GLY A 111 -3.16 -1.03 6.17
CA GLY A 111 -1.87 -1.73 6.25
C GLY A 111 -0.70 -0.80 6.52
N GLN A 112 0.31 -1.34 7.22
CA GLN A 112 1.57 -0.66 7.50
C GLN A 112 2.73 -1.55 7.08
N TRP A 113 3.73 -0.96 6.44
CA TRP A 113 5.01 -1.62 6.25
C TRP A 113 5.69 -1.85 7.61
N ALA A 114 5.98 -3.11 7.93
CA ALA A 114 6.63 -3.50 9.19
C ALA A 114 8.15 -3.68 9.03
N ALA A 115 8.60 -4.42 8.01
CA ALA A 115 10.02 -4.67 7.75
C ALA A 115 10.30 -5.21 6.34
N HIS A 116 11.55 -5.06 5.88
CA HIS A 116 12.08 -5.66 4.64
C HIS A 116 12.09 -7.20 4.63
N LEU A 117 11.75 -7.85 5.75
CA LEU A 117 11.74 -9.30 5.89
C LEU A 117 10.76 -10.00 4.95
N ALA A 118 9.87 -9.29 4.23
CA ALA A 118 9.02 -9.87 3.19
C ALA A 118 9.84 -10.60 2.09
N VAL A 119 11.04 -10.13 1.75
CA VAL A 119 11.91 -10.86 0.81
C VAL A 119 12.46 -12.14 1.44
N ALA A 120 12.80 -12.12 2.74
CA ALA A 120 13.19 -13.33 3.47
C ALA A 120 12.02 -14.32 3.57
N VAL A 121 10.80 -13.83 3.78
CA VAL A 121 9.56 -14.62 3.83
C VAL A 121 9.28 -15.34 2.50
N VAL A 122 9.57 -14.71 1.35
CA VAL A 122 9.35 -15.31 0.03
C VAL A 122 10.52 -16.19 -0.41
N SER A 123 11.75 -15.78 -0.13
CA SER A 123 12.95 -16.53 -0.57
C SER A 123 13.33 -17.68 0.36
N GLN A 124 13.00 -17.57 1.65
CA GLN A 124 13.22 -18.58 2.69
C GLN A 124 11.99 -18.68 3.61
N PRO A 125 10.84 -19.17 3.10
CA PRO A 125 9.59 -19.29 3.85
C PRO A 125 9.71 -20.17 5.10
N GLU A 126 10.71 -21.06 5.14
CA GLU A 126 11.08 -21.90 6.29
C GLU A 126 11.60 -21.11 7.50
N LEU A 127 12.12 -19.90 7.30
CA LEU A 127 12.55 -19.03 8.39
C LEU A 127 11.38 -18.35 9.11
N VAL A 128 10.16 -18.54 8.62
CA VAL A 128 8.97 -17.84 9.09
C VAL A 128 8.01 -18.82 9.72
N GLN A 129 7.52 -18.46 10.90
CA GLN A 129 6.43 -19.17 11.53
C GLN A 129 5.11 -18.66 10.98
N TRP A 130 4.36 -19.56 10.36
CA TRP A 130 3.08 -19.26 9.74
C TRP A 130 1.92 -19.63 10.64
N ARG A 131 0.91 -18.77 10.66
CA ARG A 131 -0.36 -19.06 11.33
C ARG A 131 -1.51 -18.87 10.34
N ALA A 132 -2.47 -19.77 10.39
CA ALA A 132 -3.73 -19.62 9.65
C ALA A 132 -4.52 -18.43 10.20
N ALA A 133 -5.10 -17.64 9.31
CA ALA A 133 -5.95 -16.51 9.64
C ALA A 133 -7.12 -16.43 8.67
N SER A 134 -8.11 -15.62 9.02
CA SER A 134 -9.19 -15.22 8.11
C SER A 134 -9.12 -13.72 7.91
N VAL A 135 -9.01 -13.27 6.67
CA VAL A 135 -9.12 -11.85 6.31
C VAL A 135 -10.43 -11.61 5.57
N ALA A 136 -11.18 -10.61 6.02
CA ALA A 136 -12.38 -10.15 5.34
C ALA A 136 -12.40 -8.63 5.30
N VAL A 137 -12.96 -8.05 4.24
CA VAL A 137 -13.29 -6.62 4.21
C VAL A 137 -14.69 -6.47 4.75
N GLU A 138 -14.87 -5.65 5.78
CA GLU A 138 -16.19 -5.32 6.32
C GLU A 138 -16.95 -4.48 5.28
N THR A 139 -18.15 -4.90 4.90
CA THR A 139 -18.93 -4.24 3.83
C THR A 139 -20.25 -3.64 4.29
N ALA A 140 -20.74 -4.00 5.47
CA ALA A 140 -22.07 -3.69 5.96
C ALA A 140 -22.10 -2.59 7.03
N SER A 141 -21.08 -2.51 7.88
CA SER A 141 -21.02 -1.57 9.01
C SER A 141 -20.95 -0.10 8.60
N GLU A 142 -21.77 0.77 9.19
CA GLU A 142 -21.66 2.23 8.95
C GLU A 142 -20.32 2.83 9.42
N ARG A 143 -19.68 2.21 10.42
CA ARG A 143 -18.45 2.75 11.05
C ARG A 143 -17.17 2.14 10.51
N THR A 144 -17.26 0.95 9.94
CA THR A 144 -16.08 0.15 9.56
C THR A 144 -16.18 -0.44 8.15
N ARG A 145 -17.17 -0.04 7.34
CA ARG A 145 -17.24 -0.44 5.93
C ARG A 145 -15.98 0.00 5.19
N GLY A 146 -15.36 -0.94 4.49
CA GLY A 146 -14.08 -0.79 3.80
C GLY A 146 -12.88 -1.27 4.62
N VAL A 147 -13.02 -1.52 5.93
CA VAL A 147 -11.92 -1.96 6.78
C VAL A 147 -11.63 -3.45 6.55
N ALA A 148 -10.36 -3.77 6.28
CA ALA A 148 -9.88 -5.14 6.31
C ALA A 148 -9.69 -5.61 7.77
N VAL A 149 -10.35 -6.70 8.13
CA VAL A 149 -10.25 -7.35 9.44
C VAL A 149 -9.48 -8.64 9.27
N ALA A 150 -8.40 -8.80 10.05
CA ALA A 150 -7.66 -10.05 10.17
C ALA A 150 -8.03 -10.73 11.49
N ASP A 151 -8.76 -11.84 11.39
CA ASP A 151 -9.10 -12.71 12.51
C ASP A 151 -8.00 -13.78 12.69
N LEU A 152 -7.42 -13.80 13.89
CA LEU A 152 -6.35 -14.72 14.29
C LEU A 152 -6.87 -16.09 14.76
N LEU A 153 -8.18 -16.33 14.63
CA LEU A 153 -8.89 -17.56 14.95
C LEU A 153 -8.77 -17.90 16.44
N THR A 154 -8.84 -16.89 17.30
CA THR A 154 -8.70 -17.03 18.76
C THR A 154 -10.03 -17.09 19.50
N THR A 155 -11.15 -16.93 18.80
CA THR A 155 -12.51 -16.97 19.38
C THR A 155 -13.04 -18.41 19.43
N ASP A 156 -14.12 -18.63 20.20
CA ASP A 156 -14.74 -19.95 20.35
C ASP A 156 -15.43 -20.47 19.08
N ASP A 157 -15.85 -19.57 18.18
CA ASP A 157 -16.46 -19.86 16.88
C ASP A 157 -15.84 -18.98 15.79
N PRO A 158 -14.59 -19.27 15.37
CA PRO A 158 -13.88 -18.44 14.42
C PRO A 158 -14.32 -18.72 12.97
N PRO A 159 -14.21 -17.73 12.06
CA PRO A 159 -14.45 -17.95 10.65
C PRO A 159 -13.46 -18.98 10.06
N ALA A 160 -13.82 -19.57 8.92
CA ALA A 160 -12.93 -20.47 8.21
C ALA A 160 -11.65 -19.73 7.76
N PRO A 161 -10.45 -20.30 7.97
CA PRO A 161 -9.21 -19.69 7.51
C PRO A 161 -9.20 -19.55 5.99
N ASN A 162 -8.74 -18.40 5.50
CA ASN A 162 -8.61 -18.13 4.07
C ASN A 162 -7.22 -17.60 3.67
N CYS A 163 -6.32 -17.39 4.64
CA CYS A 163 -4.94 -16.98 4.38
C CYS A 163 -3.98 -17.48 5.46
N GLN A 164 -2.69 -17.24 5.23
CA GLN A 164 -1.64 -17.41 6.24
C GLN A 164 -0.97 -16.07 6.50
N ILE A 165 -0.59 -15.84 7.75
CA ILE A 165 0.18 -14.68 8.17
C ILE A 165 1.48 -15.12 8.84
N ALA A 166 2.53 -14.35 8.63
CA ALA A 166 3.79 -14.51 9.35
C ALA A 166 3.61 -13.99 10.77
N VAL A 167 3.86 -14.84 11.77
CA VAL A 167 3.69 -14.48 13.20
C VAL A 167 5.00 -14.53 13.99
N GLY A 168 6.07 -15.02 13.37
CA GLY A 168 7.38 -15.13 13.99
C GLY A 168 8.46 -15.47 12.98
N VAL A 169 9.71 -15.41 13.42
CA VAL A 169 10.90 -15.77 12.64
C VAL A 169 11.71 -16.77 13.45
N ASP A 170 12.24 -17.80 12.79
CA ASP A 170 13.25 -18.68 13.37
C ASP A 170 14.58 -17.90 13.48
N VAL A 171 14.84 -17.39 14.68
CA VAL A 171 15.97 -16.49 14.97
C VAL A 171 17.31 -17.21 14.77
N ASP A 172 17.38 -18.50 15.12
CA ASP A 172 18.63 -19.27 15.04
C ASP A 172 18.95 -19.58 13.59
N ALA A 173 17.98 -20.07 12.81
CA ALA A 173 18.15 -20.35 11.40
C ALA A 173 18.44 -19.09 10.57
N PHE A 174 17.78 -17.96 10.90
CA PHE A 174 18.06 -16.67 10.27
C PHE A 174 19.50 -16.22 10.57
N THR A 175 19.94 -16.36 11.82
CA THR A 175 21.29 -15.99 12.24
C THR A 175 22.35 -16.83 11.53
N GLU A 176 22.13 -18.13 11.41
CA GLU A 176 23.02 -19.04 10.68
C GLU A 176 23.12 -18.66 9.20
N LEU A 177 21.99 -18.44 8.53
CA LEU A 177 21.95 -18.00 7.13
C LEU A 177 22.72 -16.70 6.95
N PHE A 178 22.49 -15.71 7.81
CA PHE A 178 23.15 -14.42 7.75
C PHE A 178 24.67 -14.55 7.85
N LEU A 179 25.16 -15.35 8.82
CA LEU A 179 26.59 -15.62 8.97
C LEU A 179 27.18 -16.41 7.78
N GLN A 180 26.43 -17.33 7.19
CA GLN A 180 26.83 -18.06 5.99
C GLN A 180 27.01 -17.11 4.80
N ARG A 181 26.09 -16.16 4.60
CA ARG A 181 26.18 -15.18 3.52
C ARG A 181 27.38 -14.25 3.69
N ILE A 182 27.68 -13.80 4.92
CA ILE A 182 28.88 -13.02 5.21
C ILE A 182 30.15 -13.79 4.80
N ARG A 183 30.25 -15.08 5.15
CA ARG A 183 31.41 -15.93 4.78
C ARG A 183 31.52 -16.19 3.28
N SER A 184 30.43 -16.11 2.53
CA SER A 184 30.44 -16.30 1.06
C SER A 184 30.90 -15.07 0.28
N LEU A 185 31.12 -13.94 0.96
CA LEU A 185 31.61 -12.69 0.36
C LEU A 185 33.13 -12.52 0.45
N SER A 186 33.82 -13.46 1.10
CA SER A 186 35.29 -13.54 1.22
C SER A 186 35.85 -14.68 0.38
#